data_AF-A0A9X1MSP2-F1
#
_entry.id   AF-A0A9X1MSP2-F1
#
_cell.length_a   1.000
_cell.length_b   1.000
_cell.length_c   1.000
_cell.angle_alpha   90.00
_cell.angle_beta   90.00
_cell.angle_gamma   90.00
#
_symmetry.space_group_name_H-M   'P 1'
#
loop_
_entity.id
_entity.type
_entity.pdbx_description
1 polymer ?
#
loop_
_entity_poly.entity_id
_entity_poly.type
_entity_poly.pdbx_seq_one_letter_code
_entity_poly.pdbx_strand_id
1 'polypeptide(L)'
;MTRIWMTLLTLLLIGGSTFAQEGERVSSQATARPIPTVKPPSPLNESDKAAAAPLPAATTETSGAVSDSAWRNPNDTIKTASAYSSDAAPAPMGAAMRSEPLPASGSLLKVTSGLNELPHDQGQVWRDYDITPYTLRVTSTSKPEQAIIDWILRETGTDVWFGSPLGLLHADKNTLRVYHTPEMQQIVRDVVEDFVESQAEVKTLGLRLVTVKSPNWRRLAYRMMQPVSVKTPGIEAWLLSKENAAILLDSLRKRSDYKEHQAANLLIHNGQSSAVSMLKPQTFMRSVRATAAWPGYELQSDQIEAGFSLEVSPLLAPDDKTIDAVLKCSVDQIEKFVNVDIDVPTATGGSQTIQVQIPQMVSWRLHERFRWPSDQVLLISCGVVAQPDMGVSTAASFPISLPLPSSPARADGLMFVEYLGPAKSKPGQAAVTPSSAAIDNRGRY
;
A
#
# COMPACT_ATOMS: atom_id res chain seq x y z
N MET A 1 -43.45 -28.10 -47.53
CA MET A 1 -43.65 -29.56 -47.45
C MET A 1 -42.51 -30.23 -48.21
N THR A 2 -42.08 -31.41 -47.73
CA THR A 2 -41.15 -32.39 -48.34
C THR A 2 -39.62 -32.12 -48.40
N ARG A 3 -38.92 -32.89 -47.53
CA ARG A 3 -37.75 -33.78 -47.77
C ARG A 3 -36.32 -33.21 -47.83
N ILE A 4 -35.40 -34.11 -47.40
CA ILE A 4 -33.92 -34.21 -47.59
C ILE A 4 -33.12 -33.84 -46.33
N TRP A 5 -32.24 -34.65 -45.71
CA TRP A 5 -31.69 -36.00 -45.94
C TRP A 5 -31.06 -36.49 -44.61
N MET A 6 -31.06 -37.79 -44.37
CA MET A 6 -30.35 -38.49 -43.28
C MET A 6 -29.65 -39.72 -43.89
N THR A 7 -28.56 -40.17 -43.27
CA THR A 7 -27.75 -41.39 -43.49
C THR A 7 -26.53 -41.32 -44.44
N LEU A 8 -25.33 -41.54 -43.87
CA LEU A 8 -24.54 -42.73 -44.18
C LEU A 8 -23.48 -43.02 -43.07
N LEU A 9 -23.53 -44.24 -42.55
CA LEU A 9 -22.56 -44.91 -41.67
C LEU A 9 -22.17 -46.22 -42.41
N THR A 10 -21.00 -46.80 -42.08
CA THR A 10 -20.47 -48.14 -42.45
C THR A 10 -19.84 -48.25 -43.87
N LEU A 11 -18.71 -48.93 -44.15
CA LEU A 11 -17.86 -49.93 -43.46
C LEU A 11 -16.59 -50.17 -44.33
N LEU A 12 -15.39 -50.45 -43.79
CA LEU A 12 -14.46 -51.47 -44.34
C LEU A 12 -13.36 -51.90 -43.35
N LEU A 13 -13.25 -53.22 -43.17
CA LEU A 13 -12.21 -54.01 -42.51
C LEU A 13 -10.89 -53.98 -43.35
N ILE A 14 -9.69 -54.48 -42.97
CA ILE A 14 -9.26 -55.86 -42.60
C ILE A 14 -7.74 -55.80 -42.23
N GLY A 15 -7.29 -56.60 -41.24
CA GLY A 15 -5.94 -57.20 -41.27
C GLY A 15 -5.15 -57.30 -39.94
N GLY A 16 -5.32 -58.40 -39.19
CA GLY A 16 -4.33 -58.93 -38.22
C GLY A 16 -3.25 -59.79 -38.93
N SER A 17 -2.28 -60.49 -38.33
CA SER A 17 -1.97 -60.91 -36.96
C SER A 17 -0.54 -61.54 -36.93
N THR A 18 0.13 -61.57 -35.75
CA THR A 18 1.05 -62.63 -35.21
C THR A 18 2.40 -62.92 -35.93
N PHE A 19 3.55 -63.34 -35.34
CA PHE A 19 4.05 -64.12 -34.17
C PHE A 19 5.47 -63.56 -33.79
N ALA A 20 5.92 -63.34 -32.54
CA ALA A 20 6.38 -64.22 -31.44
C ALA A 20 7.89 -64.63 -31.42
N GLN A 21 8.52 -64.44 -30.24
CA GLN A 21 9.74 -65.06 -29.64
C GLN A 21 11.10 -64.92 -30.38
N GLU A 22 12.28 -64.77 -29.79
CA GLU A 22 12.89 -64.98 -28.45
C GLU A 22 14.26 -64.24 -28.52
N GLY A 23 14.72 -63.43 -27.57
CA GLY A 23 15.32 -63.81 -26.29
C GLY A 23 16.81 -63.39 -26.26
N GLU A 24 17.21 -62.45 -25.39
CA GLU A 24 18.49 -62.55 -24.68
C GLU A 24 18.55 -61.64 -23.45
N ARG A 25 19.11 -62.21 -22.38
CA ARG A 25 19.29 -61.69 -21.03
C ARG A 25 20.36 -60.61 -20.99
N VAL A 26 20.17 -59.56 -20.19
CA VAL A 26 21.22 -59.07 -19.28
C VAL A 26 20.59 -58.68 -17.94
N SER A 27 21.11 -59.30 -16.89
CA SER A 27 20.75 -59.13 -15.49
C SER A 27 21.59 -57.99 -14.89
N SER A 28 20.95 -57.02 -14.25
CA SER A 28 21.61 -56.04 -13.38
C SER A 28 20.75 -55.80 -12.14
N GLN A 29 20.92 -56.66 -11.13
CA GLN A 29 20.49 -56.40 -9.76
C GLN A 29 21.29 -55.22 -9.19
N ALA A 30 20.61 -54.12 -8.87
CA ALA A 30 21.14 -53.09 -7.99
C ALA A 30 20.38 -53.15 -6.66
N THR A 31 21.09 -53.63 -5.65
CA THR A 31 20.68 -53.83 -4.26
C THR A 31 20.19 -52.52 -3.63
N ALA A 32 18.89 -52.45 -3.32
CA ALA A 32 18.32 -51.40 -2.48
C ALA A 32 18.78 -51.60 -1.03
N ARG A 33 19.52 -50.61 -0.49
CA ARG A 33 19.86 -50.53 0.93
C ARG A 33 18.64 -49.99 1.72
N PRO A 34 18.31 -50.56 2.89
CA PRO A 34 17.22 -50.06 3.72
C PRO A 34 17.58 -48.73 4.39
N ILE A 35 16.62 -47.81 4.37
CA ILE A 35 16.65 -46.51 5.04
C ILE A 35 16.54 -46.75 6.56
N PRO A 36 17.41 -46.16 7.41
CA PRO A 36 17.29 -46.28 8.86
C PRO A 36 16.06 -45.52 9.37
N THR A 37 15.17 -46.23 10.03
CA THR A 37 13.99 -45.70 10.72
C THR A 37 14.44 -44.86 11.92
N VAL A 38 14.25 -43.55 11.84
CA VAL A 38 14.46 -42.63 12.98
C VAL A 38 13.30 -42.79 13.95
N LYS A 39 13.63 -43.24 15.16
CA LYS A 39 12.70 -43.41 16.29
C LYS A 39 12.27 -42.02 16.80
N PRO A 40 10.96 -41.72 16.94
CA PRO A 40 10.51 -40.47 17.56
C PRO A 40 10.83 -40.48 19.07
N PRO A 41 11.17 -39.32 19.66
CA PRO A 41 11.42 -39.24 21.11
C PRO A 41 10.12 -39.46 21.88
N SER A 42 10.19 -40.34 22.88
CA SER A 42 9.14 -40.50 23.89
C SER A 42 8.98 -39.23 24.74
N PRO A 43 7.75 -38.95 25.23
CA PRO A 43 7.44 -37.71 25.95
C PRO A 43 8.15 -37.62 27.30
N LEU A 44 8.52 -36.38 27.66
CA LEU A 44 9.10 -36.01 28.93
C LEU A 44 8.16 -36.38 30.09
N ASN A 45 8.76 -36.96 31.12
CA ASN A 45 8.12 -37.37 32.37
C ASN A 45 7.56 -36.15 33.13
N GLU A 46 6.36 -36.32 33.69
CA GLU A 46 5.78 -35.50 34.75
C GLU A 46 6.68 -35.52 35.99
N SER A 47 7.59 -34.57 36.14
CA SER A 47 8.29 -34.29 37.41
C SER A 47 8.91 -32.89 37.39
N ASP A 48 8.09 -31.86 37.14
CA ASP A 48 8.40 -30.46 37.50
C ASP A 48 7.08 -29.71 37.72
N LYS A 49 6.41 -30.09 38.82
CA LYS A 49 5.16 -29.48 39.29
C LYS A 49 5.43 -28.85 40.65
N ALA A 50 6.16 -27.72 40.69
CA ALA A 50 6.21 -26.83 41.85
C ALA A 50 6.96 -25.53 41.51
N ALA A 51 6.22 -24.45 41.24
CA ALA A 51 6.57 -23.05 41.58
C ALA A 51 5.65 -22.09 40.79
N ALA A 52 4.36 -22.05 41.11
CA ALA A 52 3.49 -20.96 40.72
C ALA A 52 3.43 -19.96 41.89
N ALA A 53 4.06 -18.80 41.72
CA ALA A 53 3.95 -17.68 42.63
C ALA A 53 2.58 -16.99 42.47
N PRO A 54 1.90 -16.59 43.56
CA PRO A 54 0.57 -16.01 43.51
C PRO A 54 0.59 -14.51 43.18
N LEU A 55 -0.38 -14.10 42.36
CA LEU A 55 -0.78 -12.71 42.12
C LEU A 55 -1.24 -12.03 43.43
N PRO A 56 -0.92 -10.74 43.67
CA PRO A 56 -1.46 -10.02 44.81
C PRO A 56 -2.91 -9.57 44.57
N ALA A 57 -3.68 -9.68 45.64
CA ALA A 57 -5.11 -9.44 45.74
C ALA A 57 -5.48 -7.95 45.70
N ALA A 58 -6.71 -7.74 45.24
CA ALA A 58 -7.43 -6.47 45.17
C ALA A 58 -7.69 -5.85 46.55
N THR A 59 -7.53 -4.54 46.62
CA THR A 59 -8.02 -3.69 47.70
C THR A 59 -9.49 -3.33 47.43
N THR A 60 -10.30 -3.53 48.45
CA THR A 60 -11.72 -3.12 48.57
C THR A 60 -11.88 -1.61 48.50
N GLU A 61 -12.67 -1.13 47.54
CA GLU A 61 -13.33 0.18 47.59
C GLU A 61 -14.85 0.04 47.52
N THR A 62 -15.48 0.96 48.24
CA THR A 62 -16.84 0.94 48.74
C THR A 62 -17.88 1.33 47.69
N SER A 63 -19.06 0.74 47.83
CA SER A 63 -20.30 0.94 47.08
C SER A 63 -20.69 2.40 46.84
N GLY A 64 -21.14 2.71 45.61
CA GLY A 64 -21.74 4.00 45.25
C GLY A 64 -22.40 4.00 43.87
N ALA A 65 -23.69 3.64 43.84
CA ALA A 65 -24.77 3.96 42.90
C ALA A 65 -24.48 4.23 41.40
N VAL A 66 -25.12 3.39 40.58
CA VAL A 66 -25.34 3.50 39.13
C VAL A 66 -26.18 4.74 38.80
N SER A 67 -25.80 5.50 37.78
CA SER A 67 -26.70 6.41 37.05
C SER A 67 -26.29 6.51 35.58
N ASP A 68 -27.28 6.32 34.72
CA ASP A 68 -27.23 6.27 33.26
C ASP A 68 -26.50 7.44 32.59
N SER A 69 -25.55 7.11 31.72
CA SER A 69 -24.94 8.07 30.78
C SER A 69 -25.79 8.15 29.51
N ALA A 70 -26.83 8.98 29.54
CA ALA A 70 -27.54 9.44 28.36
C ALA A 70 -26.68 10.42 27.54
N TRP A 71 -26.74 10.28 26.21
CA TRP A 71 -26.08 11.14 25.22
C TRP A 71 -26.44 12.63 25.42
N ARG A 72 -25.44 13.51 25.49
CA ARG A 72 -25.62 14.97 25.61
C ARG A 72 -25.81 15.64 24.25
N ASN A 73 -26.80 16.54 24.19
CA ASN A 73 -27.09 17.41 23.04
C ASN A 73 -26.12 18.61 22.96
N PRO A 74 -25.85 19.19 21.78
CA PRO A 74 -24.73 20.12 21.58
C PRO A 74 -24.95 21.58 22.00
N ASN A 75 -25.96 21.90 22.82
CA ASN A 75 -26.37 23.30 23.03
C ASN A 75 -26.32 23.83 24.47
N ASP A 76 -25.63 23.15 25.40
CA ASP A 76 -25.47 23.67 26.76
C ASP A 76 -24.28 24.63 26.88
N THR A 77 -24.60 25.88 27.15
CA THR A 77 -23.68 27.00 27.38
C THR A 77 -23.05 26.90 28.77
N ILE A 78 -21.72 26.86 28.83
CA ILE A 78 -20.94 26.75 30.07
C ILE A 78 -21.07 28.06 30.86
N LYS A 79 -21.76 28.02 32.01
CA LYS A 79 -21.73 29.08 33.02
C LYS A 79 -20.61 28.78 34.02
N THR A 80 -19.60 29.65 34.03
CA THR A 80 -18.48 29.64 34.97
C THR A 80 -18.98 29.97 36.39
N ALA A 81 -18.63 29.12 37.36
CA ALA A 81 -18.91 29.33 38.77
C ALA A 81 -17.77 30.13 39.44
N SER A 82 -18.13 31.11 40.27
CA SER A 82 -17.28 31.60 41.37
C SER A 82 -18.16 32.25 42.43
N ALA A 83 -18.14 31.70 43.65
CA ALA A 83 -18.55 32.38 44.86
C ALA A 83 -17.93 31.70 46.09
N TYR A 84 -16.99 32.38 46.75
CA TYR A 84 -16.79 32.33 48.20
C TYR A 84 -16.38 33.72 48.68
N SER A 85 -17.16 34.25 49.64
CA SER A 85 -16.82 35.18 50.73
C SER A 85 -16.35 36.61 50.37
N SER A 86 -16.70 37.70 51.06
CA SER A 86 -17.50 37.98 52.26
C SER A 86 -17.71 39.51 52.36
N ASP A 87 -18.85 39.94 52.89
CA ASP A 87 -19.24 41.33 53.15
C ASP A 87 -18.54 41.93 54.40
N ALA A 88 -18.09 43.19 54.31
CA ALA A 88 -17.95 44.14 55.42
C ALA A 88 -17.89 45.60 54.89
N ALA A 89 -18.66 46.51 55.52
CA ALA A 89 -19.00 47.87 55.07
C ALA A 89 -18.11 49.00 55.71
N PRO A 90 -18.40 50.34 55.62
CA PRO A 90 -17.72 51.27 54.72
C PRO A 90 -17.11 52.60 55.31
N ALA A 91 -16.33 53.31 54.45
CA ALA A 91 -16.04 54.78 54.34
C ALA A 91 -14.99 55.47 55.29
N PRO A 92 -14.42 56.69 54.98
CA PRO A 92 -14.39 57.50 53.73
C PRO A 92 -13.00 58.07 53.27
N MET A 93 -12.99 58.62 52.04
CA MET A 93 -12.15 59.69 51.42
C MET A 93 -10.63 59.85 51.71
N GLY A 94 -9.83 59.79 50.63
CA GLY A 94 -8.53 60.46 50.56
C GLY A 94 -7.69 60.16 49.30
N ALA A 95 -7.60 61.15 48.40
CA ALA A 95 -6.51 61.42 47.44
C ALA A 95 -6.29 60.51 46.19
N ALA A 96 -6.69 61.11 45.06
CA ALA A 96 -5.92 61.29 43.82
C ALA A 96 -5.33 60.08 43.04
N MET A 97 -5.98 59.82 41.91
CA MET A 97 -5.56 59.16 40.67
C MET A 97 -4.03 59.02 40.44
N ARG A 98 -3.58 57.78 40.28
CA ARG A 98 -2.66 57.38 39.21
C ARG A 98 -3.27 56.20 38.47
N SER A 99 -3.54 56.43 37.20
CA SER A 99 -4.08 55.46 36.24
C SER A 99 -3.02 54.40 35.94
N GLU A 100 -3.22 53.18 36.43
CA GLU A 100 -2.51 52.00 35.98
C GLU A 100 -3.44 51.25 35.01
N PRO A 101 -3.09 51.13 33.72
CA PRO A 101 -3.92 50.39 32.79
C PRO A 101 -3.79 48.90 33.07
N LEU A 102 -4.92 48.28 33.40
CA LEU A 102 -5.12 46.83 33.41
C LEU A 102 -4.52 46.21 32.12
N PRO A 103 -3.67 45.17 32.21
CA PRO A 103 -3.18 44.49 31.02
C PRO A 103 -4.36 43.82 30.29
N ALA A 104 -4.56 44.22 29.04
CA ALA A 104 -5.49 43.58 28.13
C ALA A 104 -5.07 42.12 27.90
N SER A 105 -6.04 41.21 28.02
CA SER A 105 -6.07 39.85 27.47
C SER A 105 -4.78 39.05 27.52
N GLY A 106 -4.67 38.20 28.55
CA GLY A 106 -3.56 37.29 28.80
C GLY A 106 -3.36 36.26 27.69
N SER A 107 -2.51 36.60 26.72
CA SER A 107 -1.74 35.60 25.99
C SER A 107 -0.57 35.17 26.88
N LEU A 108 -0.51 33.89 27.24
CA LEU A 108 0.66 33.30 27.92
C LEU A 108 1.90 33.22 26.98
N LEU A 109 1.74 33.58 25.70
CA LEU A 109 2.81 33.60 24.73
C LEU A 109 3.76 34.75 25.03
N LYS A 110 4.91 34.43 25.61
CA LYS A 110 6.02 35.37 25.76
C LYS A 110 6.83 35.39 24.47
N VAL A 111 6.61 36.42 23.65
CA VAL A 111 7.46 36.68 22.48
C VAL A 111 8.71 37.42 22.97
N THR A 112 9.78 36.68 23.22
CA THR A 112 11.12 37.29 23.32
C THR A 112 11.53 37.75 21.92
N SER A 113 12.04 38.98 21.80
CA SER A 113 12.49 39.58 20.54
C SER A 113 13.26 38.57 19.69
N GLY A 114 12.93 38.51 18.39
CA GLY A 114 13.50 37.54 17.46
C GLY A 114 15.04 37.60 17.42
N LEU A 115 15.64 36.44 17.20
CA LEU A 115 17.08 36.33 16.96
C LEU A 115 17.45 37.15 15.70
N ASN A 116 18.41 38.07 15.83
CA ASN A 116 18.94 38.82 14.68
C ASN A 116 19.80 37.96 13.75
N GLU A 117 20.27 36.81 14.23
CA GLU A 117 21.11 35.86 13.51
C GLU A 117 20.69 34.42 13.83
N LEU A 118 20.72 33.53 12.84
CA LEU A 118 20.29 32.14 13.03
C LEU A 118 21.24 31.39 13.98
N PRO A 119 20.71 30.55 14.89
CA PRO A 119 21.54 29.76 15.82
C PRO A 119 22.47 28.78 15.09
N HIS A 120 23.78 28.97 15.26
CA HIS A 120 24.83 28.18 14.62
C HIS A 120 25.68 27.37 15.62
N ASP A 121 25.11 27.05 16.79
CA ASP A 121 25.80 26.41 17.92
C ASP A 121 26.44 25.04 17.57
N GLN A 122 25.98 24.39 16.50
CA GLN A 122 26.52 23.13 15.99
C GLN A 122 27.15 23.27 14.59
N GLY A 123 27.59 24.49 14.22
CA GLY A 123 28.23 24.75 12.94
C GLY A 123 27.27 24.74 11.76
N GLN A 124 25.98 25.01 11.98
CA GLN A 124 25.00 25.10 10.91
C GLN A 124 25.36 26.23 9.94
N VAL A 125 25.26 25.93 8.64
CA VAL A 125 25.56 26.86 7.56
C VAL A 125 24.35 27.03 6.66
N TRP A 126 24.17 28.24 6.16
CA TRP A 126 23.19 28.56 5.13
C TRP A 126 23.77 28.27 3.74
N ARG A 127 23.03 27.54 2.92
CA ARG A 127 23.37 27.28 1.52
C ARG A 127 22.15 27.40 0.63
N ASP A 128 22.38 28.01 -0.53
CA ASP A 128 21.42 28.07 -1.62
C ASP A 128 21.90 27.18 -2.77
N TYR A 129 21.03 26.29 -3.23
CA TYR A 129 21.27 25.42 -4.38
C TYR A 129 20.38 25.86 -5.54
N ASP A 130 20.96 26.01 -6.72
CA ASP A 130 20.20 26.32 -7.94
C ASP A 130 19.53 25.04 -8.47
N ILE A 131 18.19 25.04 -8.43
CA ILE A 131 17.34 23.95 -8.92
C ILE A 131 16.57 24.34 -10.18
N THR A 132 16.81 25.55 -10.71
CA THR A 132 16.20 26.06 -11.95
C THR A 132 16.35 25.08 -13.13
N PRO A 133 17.50 24.40 -13.35
CA PRO A 133 17.63 23.46 -14.45
C PRO A 133 16.63 22.29 -14.36
N TYR A 134 16.26 21.86 -13.15
CA TYR A 134 15.29 20.80 -12.94
C TYR A 134 13.86 21.29 -13.13
N THR A 135 13.48 22.37 -12.44
CA THR A 135 12.10 22.89 -12.43
C THR A 135 11.64 23.42 -13.78
N LEU A 136 12.55 23.94 -14.61
CA LEU A 136 12.23 24.34 -15.99
C LEU A 136 11.97 23.13 -16.90
N ARG A 137 12.55 21.96 -16.62
CA ARG A 137 12.36 20.74 -17.42
C ARG A 137 11.06 20.03 -17.08
N VAL A 138 10.70 19.99 -15.80
CA VAL A 138 9.50 19.28 -15.33
C VAL A 138 8.28 20.20 -15.42
N THR A 139 7.55 20.08 -16.53
CA THR A 139 6.30 20.82 -16.77
C THR A 139 5.04 20.01 -16.47
N SER A 140 5.19 18.73 -16.12
CA SER A 140 4.08 17.82 -15.83
C SER A 140 3.39 18.07 -14.49
N THR A 141 4.03 18.80 -13.57
CA THR A 141 3.49 19.11 -12.24
C THR A 141 3.58 20.61 -11.94
N SER A 142 2.69 21.08 -11.06
CA SER A 142 2.61 22.50 -10.68
C SER A 142 3.70 22.94 -9.70
N LYS A 143 4.26 21.99 -8.93
CA LYS A 143 5.29 22.22 -7.90
C LYS A 143 6.38 21.16 -7.98
N PRO A 144 7.23 21.16 -9.02
CA PRO A 144 8.31 20.18 -9.17
C PRO A 144 9.31 20.22 -8.02
N GLU A 145 9.55 21.38 -7.42
CA GLU A 145 10.46 21.58 -6.29
C GLU A 145 10.09 20.76 -5.05
N GLN A 146 8.83 20.38 -4.88
CA GLN A 146 8.39 19.55 -3.76
C GLN A 146 9.02 18.16 -3.80
N ALA A 147 9.26 17.61 -5.00
CA ALA A 147 9.91 16.32 -5.14
C ALA A 147 11.31 16.31 -4.51
N ILE A 148 12.06 17.39 -4.65
CA ILE A 148 13.40 17.52 -4.07
C ILE A 148 13.30 17.51 -2.55
N ILE A 149 12.39 18.28 -1.97
CA ILE A 149 12.13 18.30 -0.51
C ILE A 149 11.77 16.89 -0.03
N ASP A 150 10.83 16.23 -0.68
CA ASP A 150 10.36 14.90 -0.28
C ASP A 150 11.51 13.88 -0.30
N TRP A 151 12.40 13.95 -1.30
CA TRP A 151 13.56 13.06 -1.38
C TRP A 151 14.61 13.36 -0.31
N ILE A 152 14.87 14.63 -0.01
CA ILE A 152 15.74 15.03 1.10
C ILE A 152 15.18 14.47 2.42
N LEU A 153 13.90 14.69 2.71
CA LEU A 153 13.27 14.18 3.93
C LEU A 153 13.28 12.66 4.01
N ARG A 154 13.22 11.96 2.87
CA ARG A 154 13.32 10.49 2.81
C ARG A 154 14.72 9.97 3.09
N GLU A 155 15.76 10.68 2.65
CA GLU A 155 17.16 10.30 2.89
C GLU A 155 17.59 10.62 4.32
N THR A 156 17.21 11.80 4.80
CA THR A 156 17.73 12.38 6.05
C THR A 156 16.81 12.12 7.25
N GLY A 157 15.56 11.73 6.99
CA GLY A 157 14.50 11.64 7.99
C GLY A 157 13.85 13.00 8.26
N THR A 158 12.66 12.99 8.85
CA THR A 158 11.92 14.21 9.19
C THR A 158 12.46 14.84 10.48
N ASP A 159 12.87 14.03 11.46
CA ASP A 159 13.22 14.48 12.81
C ASP A 159 14.42 15.43 12.85
N VAL A 160 15.38 15.27 11.94
CA VAL A 160 16.58 16.12 11.88
C VAL A 160 16.26 17.56 11.48
N TRP A 161 15.17 17.80 10.76
CA TRP A 161 14.77 19.14 10.31
C TRP A 161 13.93 19.90 11.32
N PHE A 162 13.23 19.19 12.20
CA PHE A 162 12.32 19.79 13.20
C PHE A 162 12.80 19.61 14.64
N GLY A 163 13.98 19.01 14.82
CA GLY A 163 14.61 18.77 16.11
C GLY A 163 15.71 19.78 16.45
N SER A 164 16.69 19.30 17.21
CA SER A 164 17.94 20.02 17.49
C SER A 164 19.08 19.30 16.79
N PRO A 165 19.99 19.98 16.05
CA PRO A 165 20.07 21.43 15.82
C PRO A 165 18.93 22.00 14.96
N LEU A 166 18.72 23.32 14.99
CA LEU A 166 17.73 23.99 14.12
C LEU A 166 18.04 23.70 12.65
N GLY A 167 17.07 23.10 11.96
CA GLY A 167 17.09 22.90 10.51
C GLY A 167 16.11 23.82 9.79
N LEU A 168 16.49 24.29 8.60
CA LEU A 168 15.57 24.92 7.66
C LEU A 168 15.71 24.27 6.29
N LEU A 169 14.58 23.89 5.70
CA LEU A 169 14.50 23.37 4.34
C LEU A 169 13.35 24.08 3.61
N HIS A 170 13.68 24.84 2.57
CA HIS A 170 12.70 25.56 1.78
C HIS A 170 13.10 25.56 0.32
N ALA A 171 12.17 25.22 -0.58
CA ALA A 171 12.39 25.30 -2.01
C ALA A 171 11.38 26.24 -2.67
N ASP A 172 11.84 27.06 -3.60
CA ASP A 172 11.01 27.73 -4.58
C ASP A 172 11.32 27.18 -5.99
N LYS A 173 10.81 27.80 -7.05
CA LYS A 173 11.03 27.32 -8.42
C LYS A 173 12.47 27.41 -8.89
N ASN A 174 13.32 28.18 -8.22
CA ASN A 174 14.67 28.48 -8.69
C ASN A 174 15.74 28.01 -7.71
N THR A 175 15.44 28.09 -6.42
CA THR A 175 16.42 27.90 -5.35
C THR A 175 15.89 26.99 -4.25
N LEU A 176 16.73 26.05 -3.83
CA LEU A 176 16.58 25.31 -2.59
C LEU A 176 17.47 25.97 -1.54
N ARG A 177 16.88 26.51 -0.47
CA ARG A 177 17.58 27.12 0.66
C ARG A 177 17.60 26.17 1.84
N VAL A 178 18.80 25.93 2.35
CA VAL A 178 19.05 24.91 3.38
C VAL A 178 19.90 25.50 4.49
N TYR A 179 19.43 25.39 5.72
CA TYR A 179 20.19 25.70 6.92
C TYR A 179 20.36 24.44 7.76
N HIS A 180 21.58 23.91 7.80
CA HIS A 180 21.91 22.72 8.59
C HIS A 180 23.43 22.56 8.75
N THR A 181 23.86 21.60 9.56
CA THR A 181 25.27 21.16 9.70
C THR A 181 25.93 20.76 8.37
N PRO A 182 27.27 20.84 8.24
CA PRO A 182 27.98 20.53 7.00
C PRO A 182 27.77 19.10 6.50
N GLU A 183 27.59 18.13 7.38
CA GLU A 183 27.35 16.72 7.05
C GLU A 183 25.98 16.55 6.38
N MET A 184 24.96 17.23 6.89
CA MET A 184 23.62 17.21 6.29
C MET A 184 23.62 17.91 4.93
N GLN A 185 24.35 19.02 4.83
CA GLN A 185 24.53 19.74 3.57
C GLN A 185 25.20 18.87 2.49
N GLN A 186 26.05 17.92 2.87
CA GLN A 186 26.63 16.94 1.94
C GLN A 186 25.55 16.03 1.37
N ILE A 187 24.71 15.43 2.22
CA ILE A 187 23.63 14.54 1.80
C ILE A 187 22.63 15.28 0.90
N VAL A 188 22.25 16.51 1.29
CA VAL A 188 21.35 17.33 0.49
C VAL A 188 21.94 17.65 -0.87
N ARG A 189 23.24 17.97 -0.94
CA ARG A 189 23.91 18.22 -2.20
C ARG A 189 23.84 17.01 -3.12
N ASP A 190 24.14 15.82 -2.61
CA ASP A 190 24.12 14.58 -3.39
C ASP A 190 22.72 14.32 -3.98
N VAL A 191 21.65 14.54 -3.19
CA VAL A 191 20.26 14.46 -3.69
C VAL A 191 20.00 15.51 -4.76
N VAL A 192 20.39 16.77 -4.55
CA VAL A 192 20.14 17.84 -5.54
C VAL A 192 20.91 17.58 -6.85
N GLU A 193 22.14 17.06 -6.77
CA GLU A 193 22.94 16.64 -7.94
C GLU A 193 22.19 15.57 -8.74
N ASP A 194 21.58 14.55 -8.11
CA ASP A 194 20.77 13.54 -8.78
C ASP A 194 19.57 14.12 -9.57
N PHE A 195 19.03 15.28 -9.14
CA PHE A 195 17.93 15.97 -9.83
C PHE A 195 18.41 16.90 -10.95
N VAL A 196 19.50 17.63 -10.72
CA VAL A 196 20.00 18.66 -11.63
C VAL A 196 20.85 18.06 -12.74
N GLU A 197 21.80 17.16 -12.38
CA GLU A 197 22.76 16.57 -13.31
C GLU A 197 22.21 15.40 -14.12
N SER A 198 21.11 14.77 -13.68
CA SER A 198 20.47 13.74 -14.48
C SER A 198 20.16 14.28 -15.88
N GLN A 199 20.77 13.65 -16.89
CA GLN A 199 20.68 14.05 -18.29
C GLN A 199 19.20 14.13 -18.68
N ALA A 200 18.84 15.11 -19.52
CA ALA A 200 17.47 15.42 -19.93
C ALA A 200 16.76 14.31 -20.75
N GLU A 201 17.27 13.10 -20.74
CA GLU A 201 16.69 11.97 -21.45
C GLU A 201 15.58 11.35 -20.59
N VAL A 202 14.36 11.39 -21.11
CA VAL A 202 13.24 10.66 -20.52
C VAL A 202 13.63 9.19 -20.50
N LYS A 203 13.46 8.54 -19.35
CA LYS A 203 13.89 7.17 -19.12
C LYS A 203 12.69 6.24 -19.06
N THR A 204 12.89 4.96 -19.33
CA THR A 204 11.80 3.98 -19.30
C THR A 204 12.00 2.94 -18.20
N LEU A 205 11.02 2.81 -17.31
CA LEU A 205 10.91 1.75 -16.31
C LEU A 205 9.87 0.73 -16.81
N GLY A 206 10.30 -0.52 -16.97
CA GLY A 206 9.43 -1.65 -17.19
C GLY A 206 8.89 -2.13 -15.84
N LEU A 207 7.57 -2.14 -15.71
CA LEU A 207 6.88 -2.61 -14.53
C LEU A 207 5.95 -3.76 -14.93
N ARG A 208 6.06 -4.91 -14.26
CA ARG A 208 5.18 -6.06 -14.50
C ARG A 208 4.62 -6.60 -13.19
N LEU A 209 3.30 -6.66 -13.09
CA LEU A 209 2.59 -7.23 -11.96
C LEU A 209 1.97 -8.57 -12.37
N VAL A 210 2.34 -9.63 -11.67
CA VAL A 210 1.85 -10.98 -11.91
C VAL A 210 1.39 -11.62 -10.62
N THR A 211 0.47 -12.57 -10.71
CA THR A 211 0.07 -13.41 -9.58
C THR A 211 0.22 -14.88 -9.95
N VAL A 212 0.68 -15.67 -8.98
CA VAL A 212 0.83 -17.13 -9.12
C VAL A 212 0.16 -17.79 -7.94
N LYS A 213 -0.75 -18.74 -8.17
CA LYS A 213 -1.52 -19.36 -7.08
C LYS A 213 -0.65 -20.07 -6.04
N SER A 214 0.41 -20.75 -6.48
CA SER A 214 1.34 -21.45 -5.59
C SER A 214 2.70 -20.73 -5.46
N PRO A 215 3.17 -20.44 -4.22
CA PRO A 215 4.44 -19.76 -3.95
C PRO A 215 5.68 -20.63 -4.22
N ASN A 216 5.51 -21.86 -4.70
CA ASN A 216 6.58 -22.82 -4.95
C ASN A 216 7.54 -22.42 -6.09
N TRP A 217 7.23 -21.37 -6.86
CA TRP A 217 8.13 -20.79 -7.86
C TRP A 217 9.48 -20.39 -7.24
N ARG A 218 9.49 -19.98 -5.96
CA ARG A 218 10.71 -19.66 -5.21
C ARG A 218 11.72 -20.80 -5.21
N ARG A 219 11.27 -22.07 -5.17
CA ARG A 219 12.16 -23.24 -5.11
C ARG A 219 13.08 -23.32 -6.33
N LEU A 220 12.57 -22.94 -7.51
CA LEU A 220 13.33 -22.95 -8.75
C LEU A 220 14.16 -21.66 -8.90
N ALA A 221 13.61 -20.53 -8.45
CA ALA A 221 14.24 -19.22 -8.57
C ALA A 221 15.31 -18.94 -7.49
N TYR A 222 15.35 -19.67 -6.37
CA TYR A 222 16.15 -19.28 -5.20
C TYR A 222 17.64 -19.08 -5.50
N ARG A 223 18.22 -19.90 -6.40
CA ARG A 223 19.64 -19.83 -6.74
C ARG A 223 20.01 -18.67 -7.68
N MET A 224 19.04 -18.06 -8.35
CA MET A 224 19.25 -16.97 -9.31
C MET A 224 18.89 -15.59 -8.74
N MET A 225 18.50 -15.54 -7.47
CA MET A 225 18.00 -14.36 -6.76
C MET A 225 18.95 -13.95 -5.63
N GLN A 226 19.28 -12.67 -5.53
CA GLN A 226 20.06 -12.10 -4.43
C GLN A 226 19.13 -11.34 -3.48
N PRO A 227 19.04 -11.69 -2.19
CA PRO A 227 18.08 -11.07 -1.28
C PRO A 227 18.40 -9.60 -1.02
N VAL A 228 17.34 -8.78 -0.94
CA VAL A 228 17.38 -7.37 -0.57
C VAL A 228 16.63 -7.20 0.75
N SER A 229 17.18 -6.40 1.66
CA SER A 229 16.53 -6.09 2.92
C SER A 229 15.27 -5.25 2.71
N VAL A 230 14.15 -5.70 3.28
CA VAL A 230 12.86 -4.99 3.26
C VAL A 230 12.42 -4.73 4.71
N LYS A 231 11.83 -3.57 4.99
CA LYS A 231 11.38 -3.21 6.35
C LYS A 231 9.96 -3.69 6.62
N THR A 232 9.13 -3.75 5.59
CA THR A 232 7.72 -4.14 5.66
C THR A 232 7.60 -5.65 5.90
N PRO A 233 6.91 -6.08 6.98
CA PRO A 233 6.71 -7.49 7.27
C PRO A 233 5.91 -8.21 6.18
N GLY A 234 6.30 -9.47 5.89
CA GLY A 234 5.59 -10.32 4.92
C GLY A 234 5.91 -10.03 3.45
N ILE A 235 6.85 -9.12 3.18
CA ILE A 235 7.36 -8.79 1.86
C ILE A 235 8.80 -9.27 1.75
N GLU A 236 9.15 -9.83 0.61
CA GLU A 236 10.51 -10.22 0.27
C GLU A 236 10.91 -9.58 -1.06
N ALA A 237 12.16 -9.15 -1.18
CA ALA A 237 12.68 -8.60 -2.42
C ALA A 237 14.01 -9.25 -2.78
N TRP A 238 14.26 -9.36 -4.09
CA TRP A 238 15.50 -9.90 -4.63
C TRP A 238 15.96 -9.12 -5.86
N LEU A 239 17.25 -9.14 -6.09
CA LEU A 239 17.86 -8.72 -7.34
C LEU A 239 18.14 -9.92 -8.24
N LEU A 240 17.87 -9.76 -9.52
CA LEU A 240 18.19 -10.71 -10.57
C LEU A 240 18.92 -10.00 -11.71
N SER A 241 19.78 -10.71 -12.41
CA SER A 241 20.21 -10.25 -13.74
C SER A 241 19.02 -10.22 -14.70
N LYS A 242 19.06 -9.36 -15.72
CA LYS A 242 18.02 -9.29 -16.77
C LYS A 242 17.75 -10.66 -17.43
N GLU A 243 18.80 -11.46 -17.62
CA GLU A 243 18.71 -12.81 -18.17
C GLU A 243 17.97 -13.77 -17.23
N ASN A 244 18.35 -13.78 -15.94
CA ASN A 244 17.69 -14.62 -14.94
C ASN A 244 16.22 -14.24 -14.74
N ALA A 245 15.92 -12.94 -14.77
CA ALA A 245 14.54 -12.44 -14.72
C ALA A 245 13.72 -12.92 -15.92
N ALA A 246 14.29 -12.92 -17.13
CA ALA A 246 13.63 -13.43 -18.33
C ALA A 246 13.36 -14.95 -18.23
N ILE A 247 14.34 -15.73 -17.76
CA ILE A 247 14.18 -17.17 -17.51
C ILE A 247 13.07 -17.43 -16.49
N LEU A 248 13.07 -16.67 -15.39
CA LEU A 248 12.05 -16.79 -14.36
C LEU A 248 10.65 -16.47 -14.92
N LEU A 249 10.49 -15.36 -15.63
CA LEU A 249 9.22 -14.98 -16.25
C LEU A 249 8.73 -16.02 -17.26
N ASP A 250 9.60 -16.57 -18.10
CA ASP A 250 9.25 -17.64 -19.03
C ASP A 250 8.80 -18.92 -18.29
N SER A 251 9.51 -19.28 -17.22
CA SER A 251 9.12 -20.42 -16.37
C SER A 251 7.77 -20.23 -15.70
N LEU A 252 7.46 -19.00 -15.27
CA LEU A 252 6.19 -18.64 -14.66
C LEU A 252 5.05 -18.71 -15.68
N ARG A 253 5.24 -18.15 -16.88
CA ARG A 253 4.25 -18.15 -17.97
C ARG A 253 3.83 -19.54 -18.43
N LYS A 254 4.71 -20.53 -18.31
CA LYS A 254 4.41 -21.94 -18.63
C LYS A 254 3.48 -22.61 -17.63
N ARG A 255 3.24 -22.00 -16.46
CA ARG A 255 2.36 -22.55 -15.44
C ARG A 255 0.90 -22.20 -15.72
N SER A 256 0.00 -23.14 -15.44
CA SER A 256 -1.44 -22.92 -15.58
C SER A 256 -2.04 -21.96 -14.54
N ASP A 257 -1.31 -21.69 -13.45
CA ASP A 257 -1.73 -20.79 -12.37
C ASP A 257 -1.13 -19.38 -12.46
N TYR A 258 -0.47 -19.05 -13.58
CA TYR A 258 0.08 -17.72 -13.86
C TYR A 258 -0.98 -16.76 -14.41
N LYS A 259 -1.03 -15.55 -13.87
CA LYS A 259 -1.83 -14.45 -14.40
C LYS A 259 -1.00 -13.16 -14.42
N GLU A 260 -0.86 -12.54 -15.59
CA GLU A 260 -0.26 -11.22 -15.76
C GLU A 260 -1.39 -10.19 -15.68
N HIS A 261 -1.34 -9.30 -14.68
CA HIS A 261 -2.35 -8.27 -14.50
C HIS A 261 -2.00 -6.99 -15.25
N GLN A 262 -0.73 -6.62 -15.21
CA GLN A 262 -0.26 -5.40 -15.85
C GLN A 262 1.19 -5.53 -16.29
N ALA A 263 1.47 -5.02 -17.49
CA ALA A 263 2.80 -4.71 -17.95
C ALA A 263 2.80 -3.28 -18.51
N ALA A 264 3.49 -2.38 -17.83
CA ALA A 264 3.55 -0.97 -18.19
C ALA A 264 5.00 -0.54 -18.38
N ASN A 265 5.25 0.19 -19.47
CA ASN A 265 6.50 0.89 -19.68
C ASN A 265 6.27 2.35 -19.31
N LEU A 266 6.75 2.73 -18.14
CA LEU A 266 6.55 4.06 -17.59
C LEU A 266 7.67 4.97 -18.04
N LEU A 267 7.29 6.12 -18.61
CA LEU A 267 8.20 7.23 -18.81
C LEU A 267 8.48 7.86 -17.46
N ILE A 268 9.76 7.95 -17.12
CA ILE A 268 10.25 8.42 -15.84
C ILE A 268 10.81 9.82 -16.03
N HIS A 269 10.44 10.69 -15.11
CA HIS A 269 11.18 11.91 -14.81
C HIS A 269 11.73 11.77 -13.39
N ASN A 270 13.01 12.08 -13.19
CA ASN A 270 13.63 11.98 -11.86
C ASN A 270 12.82 12.76 -10.81
N GLY A 271 12.57 12.10 -9.68
CA GLY A 271 11.79 12.58 -8.56
C GLY A 271 10.27 12.64 -8.77
N GLN A 272 9.76 12.42 -9.98
CA GLN A 272 8.33 12.50 -10.25
C GLN A 272 7.64 11.16 -10.05
N SER A 273 6.49 11.18 -9.40
CA SER A 273 5.63 10.02 -9.22
C SER A 273 4.86 9.72 -10.51
N SER A 274 4.87 8.45 -10.92
CA SER A 274 4.00 7.90 -11.94
C SER A 274 3.11 6.83 -11.32
N ALA A 275 1.80 6.96 -11.47
CA ALA A 275 0.83 6.01 -10.96
C ALA A 275 0.19 5.21 -12.10
N VAL A 276 -0.03 3.93 -11.85
CA VAL A 276 -0.92 3.10 -12.64
C VAL A 276 -1.90 2.42 -11.71
N SER A 277 -3.17 2.53 -12.04
CA SER A 277 -4.25 1.92 -11.28
C SER A 277 -5.19 1.16 -12.19
N MET A 278 -5.79 0.14 -11.61
CA MET A 278 -6.86 -0.61 -12.22
C MET A 278 -7.88 -0.86 -11.13
N LEU A 279 -8.86 0.03 -11.08
CA LEU A 279 -9.92 0.06 -10.08
C LEU A 279 -11.24 -0.31 -10.77
N LYS A 280 -11.99 -1.17 -10.11
CA LYS A 280 -13.30 -1.64 -10.56
C LYS A 280 -14.36 -1.13 -9.58
N PRO A 281 -15.28 -0.25 -10.01
CA PRO A 281 -16.39 0.16 -9.18
C PRO A 281 -17.39 -0.99 -9.04
N GLN A 282 -17.85 -1.25 -7.82
CA GLN A 282 -18.89 -2.21 -7.52
C GLN A 282 -20.02 -1.53 -6.75
N THR A 283 -21.22 -1.56 -7.32
CA THR A 283 -22.44 -1.03 -6.70
C THR A 283 -23.02 -2.02 -5.72
N PHE A 284 -23.51 -1.54 -4.57
CA PHE A 284 -24.24 -2.35 -3.61
C PHE A 284 -25.34 -1.52 -2.94
N MET A 285 -26.32 -2.22 -2.33
CA MET A 285 -27.39 -1.56 -1.58
C MET A 285 -26.93 -1.29 -0.16
N ARG A 286 -26.46 -0.07 0.13
CA ARG A 286 -25.85 0.28 1.42
C ARG A 286 -26.86 0.36 2.56
N SER A 287 -28.01 0.98 2.32
CA SER A 287 -29.00 1.21 3.38
C SER A 287 -30.39 1.46 2.83
N VAL A 288 -31.37 1.51 3.73
CA VAL A 288 -32.74 1.91 3.43
C VAL A 288 -33.10 3.07 4.33
N ARG A 289 -33.81 4.05 3.78
CA ARG A 289 -34.38 5.18 4.52
C ARG A 289 -35.90 5.06 4.49
N ALA A 290 -36.57 5.10 5.64
CA ALA A 290 -38.03 5.19 5.69
C ALA A 290 -38.48 6.58 5.17
N THR A 291 -39.54 6.60 4.36
CA THR A 291 -40.11 7.84 3.81
C THR A 291 -41.63 7.85 3.97
N ALA A 292 -42.25 9.03 3.98
CA ALA A 292 -43.71 9.16 4.11
C ALA A 292 -44.47 8.89 2.79
N ALA A 293 -43.76 8.82 1.66
CA ALA A 293 -44.34 8.58 0.34
C ALA A 293 -44.37 7.08 0.03
N TRP A 294 -45.46 6.59 -0.57
CA TRP A 294 -45.57 5.20 -1.00
C TRP A 294 -44.41 4.84 -1.96
N PRO A 295 -43.64 3.74 -1.74
CA PRO A 295 -43.93 2.56 -0.92
C PRO A 295 -43.58 2.63 0.59
N GLY A 296 -43.13 3.77 1.10
CA GLY A 296 -42.80 4.00 2.51
C GLY A 296 -41.31 3.94 2.84
N TYR A 297 -40.47 3.73 1.82
CA TYR A 297 -39.03 3.61 1.95
C TYR A 297 -38.31 3.99 0.66
N GLU A 298 -37.03 4.33 0.80
CA GLU A 298 -36.10 4.70 -0.27
C GLU A 298 -34.82 3.88 -0.10
N LEU A 299 -34.42 3.16 -1.16
CA LEU A 299 -33.19 2.38 -1.18
C LEU A 299 -32.00 3.30 -1.45
N GLN A 300 -30.96 3.22 -0.63
CA GLN A 300 -29.72 3.94 -0.83
C GLN A 300 -28.66 2.98 -1.38
N SER A 301 -28.31 3.14 -2.65
CA SER A 301 -27.16 2.49 -3.26
C SER A 301 -25.89 3.28 -3.01
N ASP A 302 -24.76 2.57 -2.97
CA ASP A 302 -23.43 3.15 -2.90
C ASP A 302 -22.47 2.38 -3.81
N GLN A 303 -21.28 2.92 -4.03
CA GLN A 303 -20.23 2.32 -4.84
C GLN A 303 -18.93 2.23 -4.05
N ILE A 304 -18.23 1.11 -4.21
CA ILE A 304 -16.89 0.93 -3.68
C ILE A 304 -15.96 0.43 -4.79
N GLU A 305 -14.73 0.94 -4.82
CA GLU A 305 -13.74 0.55 -5.80
C GLU A 305 -12.86 -0.59 -5.25
N ALA A 306 -12.73 -1.66 -6.03
CA ALA A 306 -11.83 -2.77 -5.74
C ALA A 306 -10.81 -2.90 -6.87
N GLY A 307 -9.55 -3.18 -6.54
CA GLY A 307 -8.48 -3.29 -7.52
C GLY A 307 -7.11 -3.02 -6.91
N PHE A 308 -6.20 -2.52 -7.73
CA PHE A 308 -4.89 -2.08 -7.25
C PHE A 308 -4.50 -0.71 -7.80
N SER A 309 -3.64 -0.03 -7.05
CA SER A 309 -2.99 1.20 -7.43
C SER A 309 -1.52 1.09 -7.09
N LEU A 310 -0.65 1.41 -8.05
CA LEU A 310 0.79 1.33 -7.92
C LEU A 310 1.41 2.65 -8.37
N GLU A 311 2.06 3.32 -7.44
CA GLU A 311 2.80 4.56 -7.66
C GLU A 311 4.30 4.27 -7.52
N VAL A 312 5.06 4.70 -8.51
CA VAL A 312 6.52 4.64 -8.51
C VAL A 312 7.09 6.05 -8.61
N SER A 313 8.02 6.38 -7.73
CA SER A 313 8.77 7.64 -7.75
C SER A 313 10.25 7.29 -7.89
N PRO A 314 10.84 7.33 -9.10
CA PRO A 314 12.25 7.01 -9.30
C PRO A 314 13.14 8.24 -9.16
N LEU A 315 14.37 8.02 -8.71
CA LEU A 315 15.48 8.94 -8.74
C LEU A 315 16.71 8.15 -9.21
N LEU A 316 17.17 8.44 -10.42
CA LEU A 316 18.40 7.83 -10.93
C LEU A 316 19.59 8.70 -10.58
N ALA A 317 20.69 8.06 -10.18
CA ALA A 317 21.97 8.73 -10.04
C ALA A 317 22.46 9.29 -11.40
N PRO A 318 23.30 10.34 -11.40
CA PRO A 318 23.82 10.99 -12.61
C PRO A 318 24.53 10.04 -13.59
N ASP A 319 25.08 8.93 -13.07
CA ASP A 319 25.82 7.95 -13.87
C ASP A 319 24.92 6.85 -14.48
N ASP A 320 23.61 6.90 -14.23
CA ASP A 320 22.61 5.91 -14.67
C ASP A 320 22.88 4.48 -14.19
N LYS A 321 23.80 4.25 -13.27
CA LYS A 321 24.15 2.90 -12.80
C LYS A 321 23.29 2.46 -11.65
N THR A 322 22.77 3.39 -10.85
CA THR A 322 21.93 3.07 -9.71
C THR A 322 20.59 3.76 -9.82
N ILE A 323 19.55 3.00 -9.48
CA ILE A 323 18.18 3.46 -9.41
C ILE A 323 17.79 3.44 -7.95
N ASP A 324 17.30 4.58 -7.50
CA ASP A 324 16.58 4.70 -6.25
C ASP A 324 15.11 4.86 -6.58
N ALA A 325 14.21 4.10 -5.97
CA ALA A 325 12.79 4.26 -6.21
C ALA A 325 11.97 4.03 -4.96
N VAL A 326 10.98 4.88 -4.77
CA VAL A 326 9.90 4.66 -3.83
C VAL A 326 8.78 3.94 -4.57
N LEU A 327 8.39 2.79 -4.05
CA LEU A 327 7.29 1.98 -4.55
C LEU A 327 6.16 1.99 -3.52
N LYS A 328 5.01 2.51 -3.93
CA LYS A 328 3.77 2.44 -3.17
C LYS A 328 2.78 1.58 -3.93
N CYS A 329 2.30 0.52 -3.31
CA CYS A 329 1.26 -0.31 -3.89
C CYS A 329 0.12 -0.48 -2.88
N SER A 330 -1.11 -0.31 -3.34
CA SER A 330 -2.30 -0.62 -2.58
C SER A 330 -3.19 -1.56 -3.36
N VAL A 331 -3.55 -2.69 -2.75
CA VAL A 331 -4.50 -3.65 -3.31
C VAL A 331 -5.68 -3.70 -2.36
N ASP A 332 -6.86 -3.36 -2.84
CA ASP A 332 -8.10 -3.40 -2.08
C ASP A 332 -9.08 -4.33 -2.80
N GLN A 333 -9.62 -5.33 -2.09
CA GLN A 333 -10.56 -6.29 -2.67
C GLN A 333 -11.76 -6.52 -1.76
N ILE A 334 -12.94 -6.62 -2.36
CA ILE A 334 -14.14 -7.08 -1.67
C ILE A 334 -14.07 -8.60 -1.55
N GLU A 335 -14.05 -9.11 -0.32
CA GLU A 335 -14.08 -10.54 -0.05
C GLU A 335 -15.48 -11.11 -0.18
N LYS A 336 -16.49 -10.38 0.30
CA LYS A 336 -17.91 -10.71 0.13
C LYS A 336 -18.80 -9.51 0.50
N PHE A 337 -20.06 -9.55 0.08
CA PHE A 337 -21.11 -8.72 0.65
C PHE A 337 -21.85 -9.52 1.72
N VAL A 338 -21.86 -9.00 2.95
CA VAL A 338 -22.67 -9.54 4.03
C VAL A 338 -24.05 -8.94 3.93
N ASN A 339 -25.03 -9.79 3.65
CA ASN A 339 -26.42 -9.37 3.57
C ASN A 339 -26.99 -9.21 4.99
N VAL A 340 -27.67 -8.09 5.22
CA VAL A 340 -28.37 -7.78 6.48
C VAL A 340 -29.81 -7.42 6.15
N ASP A 341 -30.73 -8.14 6.75
CA ASP A 341 -32.16 -7.93 6.57
C ASP A 341 -32.62 -6.84 7.55
N ILE A 342 -33.24 -5.78 7.02
CA ILE A 342 -33.75 -4.64 7.79
C ILE A 342 -35.26 -4.59 7.62
N ASP A 343 -35.98 -4.60 8.74
CA ASP A 343 -37.43 -4.41 8.75
C ASP A 343 -37.76 -2.92 8.68
N VAL A 344 -38.55 -2.55 7.68
CA VAL A 344 -38.95 -1.16 7.42
C VAL A 344 -40.47 -1.05 7.49
N PRO A 345 -41.02 -0.05 8.20
CA PRO A 345 -42.45 0.13 8.32
C PRO A 345 -43.07 0.52 6.98
N THR A 346 -44.22 -0.07 6.64
CA THR A 346 -44.98 0.25 5.44
C THR A 346 -46.16 1.17 5.77
N ALA A 347 -46.57 2.00 4.81
CA ALA A 347 -47.65 2.96 4.99
C ALA A 347 -49.01 2.33 5.33
N THR A 348 -49.18 1.03 5.08
CA THR A 348 -50.41 0.25 5.37
C THR A 348 -50.37 -0.47 6.74
N GLY A 349 -49.39 -0.18 7.60
CA GLY A 349 -49.33 -0.70 8.97
C GLY A 349 -48.67 -2.08 9.13
N GLY A 350 -47.86 -2.51 8.15
CA GLY A 350 -47.02 -3.71 8.24
C GLY A 350 -45.52 -3.39 8.30
N SER A 351 -44.68 -4.42 8.40
CA SER A 351 -43.24 -4.32 8.16
C SER A 351 -42.86 -5.07 6.88
N GLN A 352 -41.93 -4.51 6.12
CA GLN A 352 -41.31 -5.15 4.98
C GLN A 352 -39.82 -5.33 5.26
N THR A 353 -39.34 -6.56 5.10
CA THR A 353 -37.92 -6.87 5.23
C THR A 353 -37.21 -6.53 3.92
N ILE A 354 -36.16 -5.70 4.01
CA ILE A 354 -35.32 -5.29 2.88
C ILE A 354 -33.88 -5.66 3.19
N GLN A 355 -33.24 -6.34 2.24
CA GLN A 355 -31.89 -6.85 2.40
C GLN A 355 -30.83 -5.83 1.97
N VAL A 356 -30.14 -5.19 2.91
CA VAL A 356 -28.97 -4.35 2.59
C VAL A 356 -27.69 -5.17 2.55
N GLN A 357 -26.64 -4.61 1.97
CA GLN A 357 -25.36 -5.26 1.74
C GLN A 357 -24.25 -4.46 2.43
N ILE A 358 -23.43 -5.14 3.23
CA ILE A 358 -22.25 -4.57 3.88
C ILE A 358 -21.00 -5.19 3.25
N PRO A 359 -20.12 -4.42 2.57
CA PRO A 359 -18.91 -4.95 1.97
C PRO A 359 -17.91 -5.36 3.05
N GLN A 360 -17.42 -6.60 2.97
CA GLN A 360 -16.24 -7.05 3.71
C GLN A 360 -15.00 -6.88 2.81
N MET A 361 -14.05 -6.06 3.25
CA MET A 361 -12.86 -5.70 2.48
C MET A 361 -11.60 -6.39 3.01
N VAL A 362 -10.67 -6.68 2.10
CA VAL A 362 -9.29 -7.06 2.40
C VAL A 362 -8.38 -6.08 1.68
N SER A 363 -7.44 -5.49 2.42
CA SER A 363 -6.47 -4.54 1.89
C SER A 363 -5.05 -5.01 2.13
N TRP A 364 -4.17 -4.77 1.17
CA TRP A 364 -2.73 -4.96 1.31
C TRP A 364 -2.01 -3.69 0.83
N ARG A 365 -0.95 -3.30 1.53
CA ARG A 365 -0.22 -2.06 1.30
C ARG A 365 1.29 -2.31 1.33
N LEU A 366 2.00 -1.69 0.39
CA LEU A 366 3.46 -1.59 0.32
C LEU A 366 3.80 -0.12 0.21
N HIS A 367 4.77 0.34 1.00
CA HIS A 367 5.41 1.64 0.84
C HIS A 367 6.87 1.48 1.24
N GLU A 368 7.70 1.18 0.25
CA GLU A 368 9.12 0.90 0.48
C GLU A 368 9.99 1.66 -0.50
N ARG A 369 11.23 1.87 -0.07
CA ARG A 369 12.28 2.43 -0.89
C ARG A 369 13.28 1.35 -1.22
N PHE A 370 13.62 1.24 -2.49
CA PHE A 370 14.60 0.31 -2.99
C PHE A 370 15.69 1.06 -3.73
N ARG A 371 16.94 0.64 -3.52
CA ARG A 371 18.09 1.09 -4.29
C ARG A 371 18.77 -0.11 -4.92
N TRP A 372 18.94 -0.12 -6.24
CA TRP A 372 19.54 -1.24 -6.95
C TRP A 372 20.26 -0.82 -8.24
N PRO A 373 21.15 -1.68 -8.77
CA PRO A 373 21.84 -1.44 -10.05
C PRO A 373 20.88 -1.46 -11.25
N SER A 374 21.08 -0.56 -12.22
CA SER A 374 20.20 -0.38 -13.38
C SER A 374 20.31 -1.50 -14.43
N ASP A 375 21.36 -2.32 -14.35
CA ASP A 375 21.55 -3.53 -15.16
C ASP A 375 20.82 -4.76 -14.58
N GLN A 376 20.24 -4.63 -13.38
CA GLN A 376 19.51 -5.67 -12.69
C GLN A 376 18.00 -5.40 -12.67
N VAL A 377 17.25 -6.45 -12.34
CA VAL A 377 15.79 -6.43 -12.17
C VAL A 377 15.51 -6.62 -10.69
N LEU A 378 14.72 -5.70 -10.13
CA LEU A 378 14.18 -5.82 -8.79
C LEU A 378 12.90 -6.67 -8.86
N LEU A 379 12.91 -7.80 -8.16
CA LEU A 379 11.75 -8.65 -7.94
C LEU A 379 11.24 -8.45 -6.52
N ILE A 380 9.98 -8.07 -6.38
CA ILE A 380 9.31 -7.96 -5.09
C ILE A 380 8.21 -9.00 -5.03
N SER A 381 8.22 -9.82 -3.99
CA SER A 381 7.08 -10.66 -3.63
C SER A 381 6.26 -9.96 -2.56
N CYS A 382 4.99 -9.73 -2.89
CA CYS A 382 3.98 -9.15 -2.03
C CYS A 382 3.40 -10.16 -1.03
N GLY A 383 3.84 -11.42 -1.09
CA GLY A 383 3.23 -12.53 -0.39
C GLY A 383 1.87 -12.94 -0.99
N VAL A 384 1.14 -13.78 -0.25
CA VAL A 384 -0.19 -14.26 -0.66
C VAL A 384 -1.21 -13.15 -0.43
N VAL A 385 -1.55 -12.45 -1.51
CA VAL A 385 -2.51 -11.35 -1.52
C VAL A 385 -3.85 -11.80 -2.11
N ALA A 386 -4.88 -11.00 -1.86
CA ALA A 386 -6.16 -11.17 -2.49
C ALA A 386 -5.99 -10.90 -4.01
N GLN A 387 -6.45 -11.83 -4.85
CA GLN A 387 -6.29 -11.71 -6.29
C GLN A 387 -7.44 -10.85 -6.85
N PRO A 388 -7.16 -9.67 -7.43
CA PRO A 388 -8.20 -8.84 -8.01
C PRO A 388 -8.93 -9.61 -9.11
N ASP A 389 -10.27 -9.59 -9.05
CA ASP A 389 -11.11 -10.29 -10.01
C ASP A 389 -11.20 -9.48 -11.32
N MET A 390 -10.50 -9.97 -12.34
CA MET A 390 -10.42 -9.39 -13.67
C MET A 390 -11.68 -9.60 -14.52
N GLY A 391 -12.74 -10.22 -13.98
CA GLY A 391 -14.02 -10.28 -14.66
C GLY A 391 -13.99 -11.09 -15.96
N VAL A 392 -13.10 -12.08 -16.08
CA VAL A 392 -13.31 -13.14 -17.06
C VAL A 392 -14.42 -14.03 -16.52
N SER A 393 -15.66 -13.56 -16.67
CA SER A 393 -16.82 -14.42 -16.61
C SER A 393 -16.63 -15.46 -17.69
N THR A 394 -16.02 -16.60 -17.37
CA THR A 394 -16.09 -17.79 -18.20
C THR A 394 -17.55 -18.26 -18.16
N ALA A 395 -18.38 -17.60 -18.95
CA ALA A 395 -19.73 -18.01 -19.29
C ALA A 395 -19.64 -19.21 -20.23
N ALA A 396 -19.16 -20.34 -19.72
CA ALA A 396 -19.25 -21.66 -20.33
C ALA A 396 -18.73 -22.72 -19.34
N SER A 397 -19.51 -23.06 -18.32
CA SER A 397 -19.28 -24.25 -17.50
C SER A 397 -20.60 -24.71 -16.89
N PHE A 398 -21.17 -25.75 -17.50
CA PHE A 398 -22.11 -26.77 -17.01
C PHE A 398 -23.06 -26.44 -15.83
N PRO A 399 -24.38 -26.74 -15.95
CA PRO A 399 -25.38 -26.48 -14.92
C PRO A 399 -25.30 -27.51 -13.80
N ILE A 400 -24.33 -27.38 -12.89
CA ILE A 400 -24.36 -28.03 -11.58
C ILE A 400 -24.13 -26.94 -10.54
N SER A 401 -25.23 -26.32 -10.11
CA SER A 401 -25.27 -25.33 -9.03
C SER A 401 -25.15 -26.06 -7.68
N LEU A 402 -23.93 -26.39 -7.28
CA LEU A 402 -23.64 -26.62 -5.86
C LEU A 402 -23.27 -25.27 -5.21
N PRO A 403 -23.91 -24.88 -4.10
CA PRO A 403 -23.60 -23.66 -3.37
C PRO A 403 -22.37 -23.91 -2.51
N LEU A 404 -21.18 -24.02 -3.12
CA LEU A 404 -19.94 -23.95 -2.35
C LEU A 404 -19.62 -22.48 -2.10
N PRO A 405 -19.26 -22.10 -0.86
CA PRO A 405 -18.74 -20.77 -0.57
C PRO A 405 -17.41 -20.59 -1.31
N SER A 406 -17.41 -19.93 -2.47
CA SER A 406 -16.18 -19.57 -3.17
C SER A 406 -15.53 -18.41 -2.42
N SER A 407 -14.54 -18.70 -1.59
CA SER A 407 -13.67 -17.65 -1.04
C SER A 407 -12.91 -16.96 -2.19
N PRO A 408 -12.62 -15.65 -2.10
CA PRO A 408 -11.85 -14.96 -3.13
C PRO A 408 -10.55 -15.68 -3.42
N ALA A 409 -10.16 -15.75 -4.70
CA ALA A 409 -8.92 -16.37 -5.08
C ALA A 409 -7.75 -15.63 -4.40
N ARG A 410 -6.90 -16.36 -3.69
CA ARG A 410 -5.64 -15.86 -3.12
C ARG A 410 -4.48 -16.36 -3.95
N ALA A 411 -3.51 -15.50 -4.20
CA ALA A 411 -2.35 -15.82 -5.00
C ALA A 411 -1.13 -15.02 -4.51
N ASP A 412 0.06 -15.56 -4.74
CA ASP A 412 1.31 -14.88 -4.48
C ASP A 412 1.52 -13.77 -5.52
N GLY A 413 1.57 -12.52 -5.06
CA GLY A 413 1.76 -11.36 -5.92
C GLY A 413 3.24 -11.09 -6.15
N LEU A 414 3.65 -10.94 -7.41
CA LEU A 414 5.04 -10.65 -7.78
C LEU A 414 5.09 -9.40 -8.65
N MET A 415 6.04 -8.53 -8.36
CA MET A 415 6.29 -7.30 -9.09
C MET A 415 7.73 -7.30 -9.60
N PHE A 416 7.88 -7.17 -10.92
CA PHE A 416 9.17 -7.02 -11.59
C PHE A 416 9.34 -5.57 -11.99
N VAL A 417 10.47 -4.99 -11.60
CA VAL A 417 10.83 -3.60 -11.86
C VAL A 417 12.18 -3.59 -12.56
N GLU A 418 12.21 -3.16 -13.82
CA GLU A 418 13.41 -3.16 -14.65
C GLU A 418 13.65 -1.82 -15.33
N TYR A 419 14.90 -1.41 -15.46
CA TYR A 419 15.26 -0.26 -16.27
C TYR A 419 15.51 -0.68 -17.71
N LEU A 420 14.68 -0.13 -18.60
CA LEU A 420 14.70 -0.40 -20.04
C LEU A 420 15.65 0.52 -20.79
N GLY A 421 16.26 1.49 -20.10
CA GLY A 421 17.16 2.46 -20.69
C GLY A 421 16.47 3.78 -21.05
N PRO A 422 17.15 4.62 -21.83
CA PRO A 422 16.57 5.85 -22.33
C PRO A 422 15.37 5.57 -23.23
N ALA A 423 14.36 6.45 -23.18
CA ALA A 423 13.15 6.38 -23.97
C ALA A 423 13.43 6.67 -25.45
N LYS A 424 14.06 5.72 -26.15
CA LYS A 424 14.07 5.71 -27.61
C LYS A 424 12.66 5.38 -28.05
N SER A 425 11.97 6.34 -28.65
CA SER A 425 10.64 6.16 -29.24
C SER A 425 10.68 4.98 -30.23
N LYS A 426 10.20 3.80 -29.82
CA LYS A 426 9.87 2.74 -30.77
C LYS A 426 8.65 3.22 -31.57
N PRO A 427 8.72 3.32 -32.90
CA PRO A 427 7.55 3.69 -33.68
C PRO A 427 6.48 2.59 -33.52
N GLY A 428 5.31 2.96 -33.01
CA GLY A 428 4.12 2.10 -32.99
C GLY A 428 3.66 1.54 -31.64
N GLN A 429 4.35 1.82 -30.52
CA GLN A 429 3.84 1.45 -29.21
C GLN A 429 3.30 2.71 -28.51
N ALA A 430 1.98 2.78 -28.31
CA ALA A 430 1.37 3.87 -27.57
C ALA A 430 1.98 3.90 -26.16
N ALA A 431 2.66 5.00 -25.83
CA ALA A 431 3.07 5.26 -24.46
C ALA A 431 1.79 5.30 -23.62
N VAL A 432 1.70 4.43 -22.62
CA VAL A 432 0.65 4.55 -21.61
C VAL A 432 1.03 5.79 -20.79
N THR A 433 0.43 6.92 -21.12
CA THR A 433 0.59 8.14 -20.33
C THR A 433 0.06 7.84 -18.92
N PRO A 434 0.84 8.07 -17.85
CA PRO A 434 0.36 7.88 -16.49
C PRO A 434 -0.88 8.73 -16.27
N SER A 435 -1.92 8.12 -15.68
CA SER A 435 -3.09 8.88 -15.24
C SER A 435 -2.67 9.69 -14.01
N SER A 436 -2.77 11.01 -14.07
CA SER A 436 -2.47 11.92 -12.95
C SER A 436 -3.56 11.89 -11.86
N ALA A 437 -4.24 10.75 -11.67
CA ALA A 437 -5.06 10.54 -10.49
C ALA A 437 -4.12 10.24 -9.31
N ALA A 438 -3.38 11.27 -8.88
CA ALA A 438 -2.76 11.29 -7.57
C ALA A 438 -3.90 11.07 -6.57
N ILE A 439 -3.92 9.90 -5.93
CA ILE A 439 -4.74 9.70 -4.75
C ILE A 439 -4.20 10.71 -3.74
N ASP A 440 -4.97 11.77 -3.49
CA ASP A 440 -4.68 12.80 -2.49
C ASP A 440 -4.74 12.16 -1.10
N ASN A 441 -3.68 11.45 -0.75
CA ASN A 441 -3.46 10.89 0.57
C ASN A 441 -2.91 12.01 1.45
N ARG A 442 -3.73 13.03 1.70
CA ARG A 442 -3.58 13.93 2.86
C ARG A 442 -3.82 13.12 4.12
N GLY A 443 -2.86 12.28 4.45
CA GLY A 443 -2.68 11.76 5.79
C GLY A 443 -2.44 12.94 6.72
N ARG A 444 -3.30 13.06 7.72
CA ARG A 444 -2.97 13.80 8.94
C ARG A 444 -1.72 13.16 9.54
N TYR A 445 -0.67 13.96 9.68
CA TYR A 445 0.34 13.78 10.71
C TYR A 445 -0.13 14.51 11.96
#